data_AF-A0A7X1XUS8-F1
#
_entry.id   AF-A0A7X1XUS8-F1
#
_cell.length_a   1.000
_cell.length_b   1.000
_cell.length_c   1.000
_cell.angle_alpha   90.00
_cell.angle_beta   90.00
_cell.angle_gamma   90.00
#
_symmetry.space_group_name_H-M   'P 1'
#
loop_
_entity.id
_entity.type
_entity.pdbx_description
1 polymer ?
#
loop_
_entity_poly.entity_id
_entity_poly.type
_entity_poly.pdbx_seq_one_letter_code
_entity_poly.pdbx_strand_id
1 'polypeptide(L)'
;MYEEIDLKGVVRNSEAHVGVNAFNDGVRCSVRDSILMDRSKVDLALKYAHAYYSTYLNEHGEYDKTLDGKPVFRPTTKAESANFALLLVQLNDVEIKKFRKDFYGSHGI
;
A
#
# COMPACT_ATOMS: atom_id res chain seq x y z
N MET A 1 11.77 -19.41 -0.69
CA MET A 1 11.16 -20.73 -0.92
C MET A 1 9.78 -20.66 -0.29
N TYR A 2 8.72 -20.73 -1.09
CA TYR A 2 7.34 -20.79 -0.60
C TYR A 2 6.92 -22.25 -0.72
N GLU A 3 6.61 -22.91 0.39
CA GLU A 3 6.19 -24.32 0.39
C GLU A 3 4.67 -24.40 0.49
N GLU A 4 4.05 -24.93 -0.57
CA GLU A 4 2.68 -25.44 -0.49
C GLU A 4 2.68 -26.74 0.33
N ILE A 5 1.63 -26.96 1.13
CA ILE A 5 1.46 -28.21 1.87
C ILE A 5 0.88 -29.26 0.92
N ASP A 6 1.55 -30.41 0.81
CA ASP A 6 1.03 -31.55 0.04
C ASP A 6 -0.24 -32.09 0.71
N LEU A 7 -1.33 -32.18 -0.07
CA LEU A 7 -2.63 -32.68 0.37
C LEU A 7 -2.74 -34.21 0.27
N LYS A 8 -1.68 -34.90 -0.16
CA LYS A 8 -1.67 -36.35 -0.30
C LYS A 8 -1.94 -37.04 1.04
N GLY A 9 -3.06 -37.77 1.11
CA GLY A 9 -3.49 -38.49 2.31
C GLY A 9 -4.50 -37.75 3.19
N VAL A 10 -4.82 -36.49 2.89
CA VAL A 10 -5.89 -35.76 3.57
C VAL A 10 -7.24 -36.13 2.96
N VAL A 11 -8.22 -36.48 3.80
CA VAL A 11 -9.58 -36.83 3.35
C VAL A 11 -10.21 -35.63 2.65
N ARG A 12 -10.57 -35.80 1.37
CA ARG A 12 -11.28 -34.76 0.58
C ARG A 12 -12.52 -34.29 1.32
N ASN A 13 -12.73 -32.96 1.35
CA ASN A 13 -13.86 -32.28 2.02
C ASN A 13 -13.87 -32.36 3.57
N SER A 14 -12.81 -32.85 4.22
CA SER A 14 -12.64 -32.66 5.66
C SER A 14 -12.31 -31.21 5.99
N GLU A 15 -12.59 -30.76 7.22
CA GLU A 15 -12.20 -29.43 7.69
C GLU A 15 -10.69 -29.18 7.54
N ALA A 16 -9.88 -30.22 7.78
CA ALA A 16 -8.45 -30.17 7.56
C ALA A 16 -8.09 -29.94 6.08
N HIS A 17 -8.77 -30.62 5.14
CA HIS A 17 -8.57 -30.41 3.70
C HIS A 17 -8.96 -28.99 3.27
N VAL A 18 -10.06 -28.44 3.81
CA VAL A 18 -10.51 -27.08 3.50
C VAL A 18 -9.51 -26.05 4.04
N GLY A 19 -9.04 -26.23 5.28
CA GLY A 19 -8.06 -25.32 5.90
C GLY A 19 -6.72 -25.30 5.17
N VAL A 20 -6.21 -26.48 4.78
CA VAL A 20 -4.94 -26.57 4.03
C VAL A 20 -5.06 -26.01 2.62
N ASN A 21 -6.20 -26.19 1.94
CA ASN A 21 -6.44 -25.53 0.65
C ASN A 21 -6.45 -24.01 0.78
N ALA A 22 -7.16 -23.47 1.78
CA ALA A 22 -7.20 -22.03 2.03
C ALA A 22 -5.80 -21.46 2.33
N PHE A 23 -4.97 -22.21 3.06
CA PHE A 23 -3.57 -21.85 3.28
C PHE A 23 -2.77 -21.83 1.96
N ASN A 24 -2.83 -22.89 1.16
CA ASN A 24 -2.12 -22.98 -0.12
C ASN A 24 -2.56 -21.88 -1.10
N ASP A 25 -3.86 -21.57 -1.15
CA ASP A 25 -4.38 -20.45 -1.95
C ASP A 25 -3.85 -19.10 -1.44
N GLY A 26 -3.71 -18.93 -0.12
CA GLY A 26 -3.06 -17.77 0.47
C GLY A 26 -1.58 -17.65 0.07
N VAL A 27 -0.84 -18.76 0.08
CA VAL A 27 0.56 -18.81 -0.36
C VAL A 27 0.67 -18.44 -1.85
N ARG A 28 -0.17 -19.03 -2.71
CA ARG A 28 -0.20 -18.72 -4.15
C ARG A 28 -0.51 -17.25 -4.42
N CYS A 29 -1.49 -16.68 -3.72
CA CYS A 29 -1.80 -15.25 -3.81
C CYS A 29 -0.60 -14.40 -3.40
N SER A 30 0.05 -14.73 -2.27
CA SER A 30 1.23 -13.98 -1.79
C SER A 30 2.41 -14.05 -2.76
N VAL A 31 2.64 -15.20 -3.40
CA VAL A 31 3.70 -15.38 -4.40
C VAL A 31 3.39 -14.54 -5.64
N ARG A 32 2.16 -14.59 -6.14
CA ARG A 32 1.73 -13.80 -7.30
C ARG A 32 1.85 -12.30 -7.03
N ASP A 33 1.40 -11.83 -5.87
CA ASP A 33 1.50 -10.43 -5.47
C ASP A 33 2.96 -9.99 -5.39
N SER A 34 3.87 -10.85 -4.93
CA SER A 34 5.31 -10.54 -4.89
C SER A 34 5.94 -10.37 -6.27
N ILE A 35 5.43 -11.06 -7.29
CA ILE A 35 5.89 -10.97 -8.68
C ILE A 35 5.34 -9.70 -9.36
N LEU A 36 4.10 -9.31 -9.02
CA LEU A 36 3.41 -8.16 -9.60
C LEU A 36 3.73 -6.83 -8.92
N MET A 37 4.43 -6.86 -7.78
CA MET A 37 4.72 -5.68 -6.98
C MET A 37 6.11 -5.13 -7.29
N ASP A 38 6.19 -3.97 -7.92
CA ASP A 38 7.42 -3.18 -7.98
C ASP A 38 7.52 -2.30 -6.73
N ARG A 39 8.32 -2.76 -5.77
CA ARG A 39 8.50 -2.07 -4.49
C ARG A 39 9.08 -0.66 -4.66
N SER A 40 9.87 -0.43 -5.70
CA SER A 40 10.46 0.90 -5.94
C SER A 40 9.39 1.96 -6.23
N LYS A 41 8.30 1.58 -6.91
CA LYS A 41 7.17 2.48 -7.16
C LYS A 41 6.38 2.76 -5.88
N VAL A 42 6.18 1.75 -5.04
CA VAL A 42 5.52 1.92 -3.74
C VAL A 42 6.33 2.86 -2.84
N ASP A 43 7.64 2.67 -2.75
CA ASP A 43 8.53 3.53 -1.97
C ASP A 43 8.54 4.97 -2.51
N LEU A 44 8.49 5.14 -3.84
CA LEU A 44 8.38 6.46 -4.48
C LEU A 44 7.04 7.14 -4.15
N ALA A 45 5.92 6.41 -4.20
CA ALA A 45 4.62 6.92 -3.82
C ALA A 45 4.57 7.32 -2.33
N LEU A 46 5.17 6.52 -1.44
CA LEU A 46 5.31 6.85 -0.02
C LEU A 46 6.10 8.15 0.18
N LYS A 47 7.21 8.32 -0.55
CA LYS A 47 8.01 9.54 -0.49
C LYS A 47 7.19 10.78 -0.84
N TYR A 48 6.42 10.73 -1.93
CA TYR A 48 5.55 11.85 -2.32
C TYR A 48 4.42 12.10 -1.32
N ALA A 49 3.79 11.05 -0.81
CA ALA A 49 2.71 11.17 0.16
C ALA A 49 3.20 11.80 1.48
N HIS A 50 4.36 11.38 1.98
CA HIS A 50 4.96 11.96 3.18
C HIS A 50 5.41 13.40 2.97
N ALA A 51 6.02 13.71 1.83
CA ALA A 51 6.43 15.07 1.51
C ALA A 51 5.24 16.03 1.51
N TYR A 52 4.11 15.63 0.92
CA TYR A 52 2.91 16.46 0.84
C TYR A 52 2.11 16.54 2.15
N TYR A 53 2.24 15.54 3.03
CA TYR A 53 1.58 15.52 4.33
C TYR A 53 2.22 16.49 5.34
N SER A 54 3.53 16.72 5.24
CA SER A 54 4.29 17.52 6.21
C SER A 54 4.35 19.02 5.90
N THR A 55 3.85 19.47 4.75
CA THR A 55 4.09 20.82 4.21
C THR A 55 2.89 21.76 4.41
N TYR A 56 2.66 22.20 5.64
CA TYR A 56 1.69 23.26 5.95
C TYR A 56 2.37 24.62 6.13
N LEU A 57 3.56 24.63 6.73
CA LEU A 57 4.39 25.81 6.94
C LEU A 57 5.80 25.54 6.38
N ASN A 58 6.42 26.56 5.79
CA ASN A 58 7.80 26.49 5.29
C ASN A 58 8.82 26.66 6.43
N GLU A 59 10.11 26.60 6.09
CA GLU A 59 11.24 26.76 7.03
C GLU A 59 11.28 28.12 7.76
N HIS A 60 10.54 29.11 7.25
CA HIS A 60 10.39 30.44 7.84
C HIS A 60 9.11 30.60 8.66
N GLY A 61 8.28 29.55 8.77
CA GLY A 61 7.01 29.58 9.50
C GLY A 61 5.87 30.25 8.74
N GLU A 62 6.02 30.48 7.43
CA GLU A 62 4.97 31.02 6.56
C GLU A 62 4.18 29.89 5.90
N TYR A 63 2.93 30.15 5.50
CA TYR A 63 2.12 29.18 4.76
C TYR A 63 2.83 28.71 3.49
N ASP A 64 2.92 27.40 3.33
CA ASP A 64 3.45 26.82 2.10
C ASP A 64 2.55 27.16 0.91
N LYS A 65 3.08 27.10 -0.32
CA LYS A 65 2.32 27.42 -1.53
C LYS A 65 2.04 26.15 -2.32
N THR A 66 0.84 26.06 -2.88
CA THR A 66 0.51 25.04 -3.88
C THR A 66 1.37 25.24 -5.12
N LEU A 67 1.40 24.22 -6.01
CA LEU A 67 2.06 24.32 -7.32
C LEU A 67 1.54 25.51 -8.17
N ASP A 68 0.31 25.96 -7.92
CA ASP A 68 -0.30 27.14 -8.55
C ASP A 68 0.04 28.47 -7.85
N GLY A 69 0.93 28.45 -6.87
CA GLY A 69 1.38 29.62 -6.11
C GLY A 69 0.41 30.14 -5.05
N LYS A 70 -0.68 29.42 -4.75
CA LYS A 70 -1.67 29.83 -3.73
C LYS A 70 -1.25 29.34 -2.34
N PRO A 71 -1.49 30.10 -1.27
CA PRO A 71 -1.14 29.66 0.09
C PRO A 71 -1.98 28.47 0.54
N VAL A 72 -1.37 27.54 1.27
CA VAL A 72 -1.99 26.38 1.89
C VAL A 72 -2.44 26.77 3.30
N PHE A 73 -3.72 27.10 3.45
CA PHE A 73 -4.29 27.61 4.71
C PHE A 73 -4.74 26.54 5.70
N ARG A 74 -4.60 25.24 5.37
CA ARG A 74 -4.88 24.14 6.29
C ARG A 74 -3.85 23.02 6.16
N PRO A 75 -3.57 22.26 7.23
CA PRO A 75 -2.77 21.05 7.12
C PRO A 75 -3.41 20.08 6.14
N THR A 76 -2.58 19.47 5.30
CA THR A 76 -3.03 18.44 4.36
C THR A 76 -3.49 17.20 5.09
N THR A 77 -4.63 16.64 4.70
CA THR A 77 -5.08 15.35 5.25
C THR A 77 -4.25 14.19 4.68
N LYS A 78 -4.17 13.07 5.41
CA LYS A 78 -3.54 11.84 4.89
C LYS A 78 -4.21 11.38 3.59
N ALA A 79 -5.53 11.51 3.48
CA ALA A 79 -6.29 11.16 2.28
C ALA A 79 -5.88 11.99 1.06
N GLU A 80 -5.78 13.30 1.20
CA GLU A 80 -5.31 14.19 0.13
C GLU A 80 -3.86 13.87 -0.28
N SER A 81 -3.01 13.56 0.70
CA SER A 81 -1.60 13.21 0.45
C SER A 81 -1.44 11.89 -0.29
N ALA A 82 -2.26 10.89 0.05
CA ALA A 82 -2.30 9.64 -0.68
C ALA A 82 -2.81 9.82 -2.11
N ASN A 83 -3.87 10.61 -2.30
CA ASN A 83 -4.41 10.88 -3.64
C ASN A 83 -3.39 11.61 -4.52
N PHE A 84 -2.66 12.59 -3.95
CA PHE A 84 -1.60 13.28 -4.66
C PHE A 84 -0.49 12.32 -5.13
N ALA A 85 -0.02 11.43 -4.26
CA ALA A 85 0.97 10.43 -4.62
C ALA A 85 0.49 9.48 -5.74
N LEU A 86 -0.78 9.06 -5.71
CA LEU A 86 -1.38 8.19 -6.72
C LEU A 86 -1.61 8.89 -8.07
N LEU A 87 -1.69 10.22 -8.11
CA LEU A 87 -1.70 10.99 -9.36
C LEU A 87 -0.32 11.05 -10.01
N LEU A 88 0.75 11.05 -9.21
CA LEU A 88 2.13 11.16 -9.69
C LEU A 88 2.76 9.80 -10.04
N VAL A 89 2.38 8.75 -9.33
CA VAL A 89 2.93 7.41 -9.51
C VAL A 89 1.82 6.46 -9.89
N GLN A 90 1.88 5.93 -11.12
CA GLN A 90 0.95 4.90 -11.57
C GLN A 90 1.29 3.57 -10.89
N LEU A 91 0.44 3.19 -9.95
CA LEU A 91 0.49 1.91 -9.24
C LEU A 91 -0.61 0.97 -9.73
N ASN A 92 -0.32 -0.33 -9.77
CA ASN A 92 -1.33 -1.36 -9.97
C ASN A 92 -2.09 -1.66 -8.66
N ASP A 93 -3.16 -2.47 -8.71
CA ASP A 93 -4.01 -2.75 -7.55
C ASP A 93 -3.25 -3.36 -6.35
N VAL A 94 -2.26 -4.22 -6.61
CA VAL A 94 -1.43 -4.85 -5.56
C VAL A 94 -0.55 -3.80 -4.89
N GLU A 95 0.09 -2.96 -5.69
CA GLU A 95 0.93 -1.86 -5.24
C GLU A 95 0.13 -0.80 -4.47
N ILE A 96 -1.08 -0.45 -4.92
CA ILE A 96 -1.99 0.47 -4.21
C ILE A 96 -2.35 -0.08 -2.84
N LYS A 97 -2.70 -1.37 -2.76
CA LYS A 97 -3.04 -2.02 -1.49
C LYS A 97 -1.86 -2.00 -0.53
N LYS A 98 -0.65 -2.26 -1.04
CA LYS A 98 0.59 -2.19 -0.25
C LYS A 98 0.89 -0.77 0.21
N PHE A 99 0.85 0.21 -0.69
CA PHE A 99 1.03 1.64 -0.41
C PHE A 99 0.07 2.11 0.69
N ARG A 100 -1.23 1.82 0.59
CA ARG A 100 -2.22 2.21 1.59
C ARG A 100 -1.91 1.60 2.95
N LYS A 101 -1.59 0.29 2.99
CA LYS A 101 -1.23 -0.40 4.23
C LYS A 101 -0.01 0.24 4.89
N ASP A 102 1.01 0.59 4.11
CA ASP A 102 2.26 1.15 4.63
C ASP A 102 2.11 2.62 5.04
N PHE A 103 1.30 3.40 4.30
CA PHE A 103 1.08 4.84 4.57
C PHE A 103 0.11 5.11 5.73
N TYR A 104 -1.01 4.37 5.79
CA TYR A 104 -2.01 4.56 6.84
C TYR A 104 -1.75 3.67 8.07
N GLY A 105 -0.95 2.62 7.92
CA GLY A 105 -0.74 1.59 8.94
C GLY A 105 -1.80 0.49 8.89
N SER A 106 -1.60 -0.56 9.68
CA SER A 106 -2.47 -1.75 9.75
C SER A 106 -3.90 -1.50 10.25
N HIS A 107 -4.21 -0.29 10.71
CA HIS A 107 -5.52 0.12 11.25
C HIS A 107 -6.19 1.23 10.42
N GLY A 108 -5.67 1.53 9.23
CA GLY A 108 -6.07 2.71 8.47
C GLY A 108 -6.87 2.40 7.22
N ILE A 109 -7.99 1.69 7.35
CA ILE A 109 -9.22 1.81 6.52
C ILE A 109 -10.40 1.52 7.44
#